data_AF-I9AAJ5-F1
#
_entry.id   AF-I9AAJ5-F1
#
_cell.length_a   1.000
_cell.length_b   1.000
_cell.length_c   1.000
_cell.angle_alpha   90.00
_cell.angle_beta   90.00
_cell.angle_gamma   90.00
#
_symmetry.space_group_name_H-M   'P 1'
#
loop_
_entity.id
_entity.type
_entity.pdbx_description
1 polymer ?
#
loop_
_entity_poly.entity_id
_entity_poly.type
_entity_poly.pdbx_seq_one_letter_code
_entity_poly.pdbx_strand_id
1 'polypeptide(L)'
;MVGSVCRGTVPTRSPPAPGKAADEQRADIAPVPQTAGPIAAYPRGTFLRAALWAPIANIRERLRTAIGTVLGPDQVSEEPARFKPRISVTNCNATPGGEPAIASSATRYP
;
A
#
# COMPACT_ATOMS: atom_id res chain seq x y z
N MET A 1 26.75 -12.39 11.61
CA MET A 1 26.69 -11.34 10.59
C MET A 1 25.42 -10.53 10.86
N VAL A 2 25.54 -9.43 11.59
CA VAL A 2 24.40 -8.64 12.07
C VAL A 2 23.96 -7.70 10.94
N GLY A 3 22.69 -7.79 10.55
CA GLY A 3 22.11 -6.98 9.47
C GLY A 3 22.18 -5.49 9.78
N SER A 4 22.84 -4.74 8.90
CA SER A 4 22.87 -3.29 8.93
C SER A 4 21.45 -2.77 8.70
N VAL A 5 20.85 -2.20 9.74
CA VAL A 5 19.62 -1.41 9.61
C VAL A 5 19.99 -0.15 8.85
N CYS A 6 19.46 0.03 7.65
CA CYS A 6 19.52 1.31 6.94
C CYS A 6 18.73 2.36 7.75
N ARG A 7 19.34 2.94 8.79
CA ARG A 7 18.94 4.25 9.31
C ARG A 7 19.39 5.29 8.29
N GLY A 8 18.66 5.39 7.19
CA GLY A 8 18.70 6.59 6.37
C GLY A 8 18.00 7.69 7.14
N THR A 9 18.74 8.68 7.63
CA THR A 9 18.17 9.97 8.00
C THR A 9 17.46 10.52 6.76
N VAL A 10 16.13 10.56 6.78
CA VAL A 10 15.37 11.28 5.75
C VAL A 10 15.82 12.74 5.84
N PRO A 11 16.42 13.32 4.79
CA PRO A 11 16.80 14.72 4.83
C PRO A 11 15.55 15.56 5.10
N THR A 12 15.65 16.54 6.00
CA THR A 12 14.60 17.49 6.42
C THR A 12 14.24 18.49 5.31
N ARG A 13 14.03 18.01 4.08
CA ARG A 13 13.40 18.81 3.05
C ARG A 13 11.90 18.89 3.38
N SER A 14 11.33 20.09 3.33
CA SER A 14 9.87 20.24 3.39
C SER A 14 9.24 19.28 2.38
N PRO A 15 8.18 18.53 2.76
CA PRO A 15 7.56 17.59 1.85
C PRO A 15 7.13 18.34 0.58
N PRO A 16 7.23 17.72 -0.61
CA PRO A 16 6.67 18.30 -1.82
C PRO A 16 5.18 18.62 -1.59
N ALA A 17 4.62 19.61 -2.30
CA ALA A 17 3.27 20.11 -2.04
C ALA A 17 2.18 19.02 -1.87
N PRO A 18 2.16 17.92 -2.64
CA PRO A 18 1.22 16.81 -2.41
C PRO A 18 1.43 16.10 -1.07
N GLY A 19 2.69 15.94 -0.63
CA GLY A 19 3.03 15.36 0.66
C GLY A 19 2.58 16.23 1.83
N LYS A 20 2.67 17.57 1.69
CA LYS A 20 2.15 18.50 2.69
C LYS A 20 0.62 18.42 2.80
N ALA A 21 -0.09 18.47 1.67
CA ALA A 21 -1.55 18.37 1.64
C ALA A 21 -2.06 17.03 2.20
N ALA A 22 -1.34 15.93 1.92
CA ALA A 22 -1.63 14.62 2.49
C ALA A 22 -1.43 14.57 4.02
N ASP A 23 -0.39 15.23 4.53
CA ASP A 23 -0.08 15.28 5.97
C ASP A 23 -1.16 16.07 6.74
N GLU A 24 -1.63 17.19 6.18
CA GLU A 24 -2.73 17.98 6.74
C GLU A 24 -4.03 17.17 6.85
N GLN A 25 -4.34 16.31 5.87
CA GLN A 25 -5.50 15.41 5.95
C GLN A 25 -5.34 14.24 6.91
N ARG A 26 -4.10 13.93 7.34
CA ARG A 26 -3.82 12.81 8.23
C ARG A 26 -4.04 13.15 9.70
N ALA A 27 -3.99 14.43 10.08
CA ALA A 27 -3.96 14.86 11.48
C ALA A 27 -5.07 14.23 12.36
N ASP A 28 -6.26 14.02 11.80
CA ASP A 28 -7.42 13.48 12.53
C ASP A 28 -7.66 11.98 12.30
N ILE A 29 -6.73 11.27 11.66
CA ILE A 29 -6.86 9.85 11.39
C ILE A 29 -6.31 9.07 12.58
N ALA A 30 -7.23 8.51 13.39
CA ALA A 30 -6.87 7.59 14.46
C ALA A 30 -6.12 6.36 13.90
N PRO A 31 -5.17 5.79 14.66
CA PRO A 31 -4.54 4.52 14.29
C PRO A 31 -5.59 3.43 14.04
N VAL A 32 -5.53 2.81 12.87
CA VAL A 32 -6.45 1.72 12.50
C VAL A 32 -5.75 0.38 12.74
N PRO A 33 -6.26 -0.49 13.62
CA PRO A 33 -5.75 -1.85 13.73
C PRO A 33 -5.98 -2.60 12.42
N GLN A 34 -4.94 -3.31 11.97
CA GLN A 34 -4.99 -4.08 10.73
C GLN A 34 -4.53 -5.51 11.04
N THR A 35 -5.30 -6.48 10.55
CA THR A 35 -4.91 -7.89 10.64
C THR A 35 -4.32 -8.30 9.30
N ALA A 36 -3.11 -8.85 9.35
CA ALA A 36 -2.53 -9.53 8.21
C ALA A 36 -3.30 -10.83 7.96
N GLY A 37 -3.98 -10.90 6.83
CA GLY A 37 -4.61 -12.10 6.32
C GLY A 37 -3.60 -13.02 5.64
N PRO A 38 -4.08 -14.09 4.97
CA PRO A 38 -3.22 -15.12 4.40
C PRO A 38 -2.25 -14.57 3.34
N ILE A 39 -1.11 -15.26 3.20
CA ILE A 39 -0.14 -15.03 2.12
C ILE A 39 -0.77 -15.49 0.80
N ALA A 40 -0.67 -14.66 -0.22
CA ALA A 40 -1.02 -14.99 -1.60
C ALA A 40 0.17 -14.71 -2.52
N ALA A 41 0.52 -15.70 -3.37
CA ALA A 41 1.52 -15.54 -4.41
C ALA A 41 0.91 -14.95 -5.68
N TYR A 42 1.62 -14.02 -6.30
CA TYR A 42 1.32 -13.45 -7.61
C TYR A 42 2.60 -13.48 -8.46
N PRO A 43 2.49 -13.36 -9.80
CA PRO A 43 3.64 -13.42 -10.70
C PRO A 43 4.80 -12.46 -10.38
N ARG A 44 4.57 -11.39 -9.62
CA ARG A 44 5.59 -10.38 -9.25
C ARG A 44 5.96 -10.38 -7.75
N GLY A 45 5.49 -11.36 -6.98
CA GLY A 45 5.82 -11.47 -5.55
C GLY A 45 4.71 -12.02 -4.68
N THR A 46 4.98 -12.08 -3.38
CA THR A 46 4.04 -12.54 -2.35
C THR A 46 3.50 -11.38 -1.52
N PHE A 47 2.21 -11.41 -1.21
CA PHE A 47 1.53 -10.36 -0.47
C PHE A 47 0.61 -10.94 0.60
N LEU A 48 0.48 -10.26 1.73
CA LEU A 48 -0.57 -10.51 2.72
C LEU A 48 -1.79 -9.65 2.37
N ARG A 49 -2.98 -10.23 2.36
CA ARG A 49 -4.22 -9.45 2.25
C ARG A 49 -4.49 -8.76 3.58
N ALA A 50 -4.71 -7.45 3.59
CA ALA A 50 -5.12 -6.76 4.81
C ALA A 50 -6.62 -7.03 5.07
N ALA A 51 -6.99 -7.39 6.30
CA ALA A 51 -8.39 -7.47 6.72
C ALA A 51 -8.90 -6.10 7.17
N LEU A 52 -10.23 -5.88 7.08
CA LEU A 52 -10.91 -4.59 7.32
C LEU A 52 -10.54 -3.51 6.30
N TRP A 53 -11.14 -3.60 5.10
CA TRP A 53 -10.84 -2.70 3.98
C TRP A 53 -11.43 -1.31 4.15
N ALA A 54 -12.58 -1.16 4.83
CA ALA A 54 -13.32 0.09 4.87
C ALA A 54 -12.52 1.28 5.44
N PRO A 55 -11.80 1.15 6.58
CA PRO A 55 -10.97 2.25 7.07
C PRO A 55 -9.84 2.62 6.12
N ILE A 56 -9.22 1.62 5.48
CA ILE A 56 -8.11 1.83 4.55
C ILE A 56 -8.59 2.46 3.24
N ALA A 57 -9.80 2.12 2.77
CA ALA A 57 -10.45 2.77 1.65
C ALA A 57 -10.77 4.24 1.97
N ASN A 58 -11.28 4.55 3.16
CA ASN A 58 -11.52 5.93 3.57
C ASN A 58 -10.22 6.76 3.60
N ILE A 59 -9.15 6.21 4.19
CA ILE A 59 -7.82 6.87 4.18
C ILE A 59 -7.36 7.11 2.74
N ARG A 60 -7.50 6.13 1.85
CA ARG A 60 -7.18 6.29 0.42
C ARG A 60 -7.95 7.45 -0.19
N GLU A 61 -9.27 7.52 -0.02
CA GLU A 61 -10.08 8.58 -0.61
C GLU A 61 -9.65 9.96 -0.11
N ARG A 62 -9.44 10.14 1.19
CA ARG A 62 -8.98 11.42 1.76
C ARG A 62 -7.63 11.86 1.17
N LEU A 63 -6.68 10.93 1.07
CA LEU A 63 -5.35 11.21 0.50
C LEU A 63 -5.44 11.56 -0.99
N ARG A 64 -6.28 10.86 -1.74
CA ARG A 64 -6.49 11.13 -3.17
C ARG A 64 -7.09 12.51 -3.39
N THR A 65 -8.08 12.90 -2.61
CA THR A 65 -8.67 14.23 -2.65
C THR A 65 -7.61 15.30 -2.37
N ALA A 66 -6.80 15.14 -1.32
CA ALA A 66 -5.72 16.09 -1.01
C ALA A 66 -4.68 16.22 -2.14
N ILE A 67 -4.25 15.08 -2.70
CA ILE A 67 -3.30 15.07 -3.81
C ILE A 67 -3.92 15.70 -5.06
N GLY A 68 -5.20 15.41 -5.33
CA GLY A 68 -5.95 15.97 -6.45
C GLY A 68 -6.14 17.47 -6.37
N THR A 69 -6.31 18.04 -5.17
CA THR A 69 -6.34 19.50 -4.97
C THR A 69 -5.04 20.19 -5.40
N VAL A 70 -3.91 19.49 -5.29
CA VAL A 70 -2.58 20.04 -5.63
C VAL A 70 -2.21 19.78 -7.10
N LEU A 71 -2.50 18.57 -7.61
CA LEU A 71 -2.05 18.13 -8.93
C LEU A 71 -3.13 18.25 -10.03
N GLY A 72 -4.38 18.47 -9.65
CA GLY A 72 -5.55 18.32 -10.50
C GLY A 72 -6.18 16.91 -10.37
N PRO A 73 -7.52 16.78 -10.37
CA PRO A 73 -8.20 15.50 -10.16
C PRO A 73 -7.86 14.45 -11.22
N ASP A 74 -7.66 14.89 -12.48
CA ASP A 74 -7.34 14.00 -13.60
C ASP A 74 -5.96 13.33 -13.49
N GLN A 75 -5.08 13.88 -12.63
CA GLN A 75 -3.74 13.32 -12.39
C GLN A 75 -3.75 12.20 -11.34
N VAL A 76 -4.89 11.93 -10.70
CA VAL A 76 -5.02 10.93 -9.64
C VAL A 76 -5.97 9.82 -10.11
N SER A 77 -5.43 8.68 -10.56
CA SER A 77 -6.23 7.56 -11.13
C SER A 77 -7.27 6.98 -10.16
N GLU A 78 -8.57 7.07 -10.45
CA GLU A 78 -9.64 6.64 -9.53
C GLU A 78 -9.77 5.13 -9.34
N GLU A 79 -9.55 4.35 -10.40
CA GLU A 79 -9.67 2.89 -10.52
C GLU A 79 -10.04 2.11 -9.23
N PRO A 80 -11.30 2.21 -8.76
CA PRO A 80 -11.70 1.62 -7.47
C PRO A 80 -11.63 0.09 -7.50
N ALA A 81 -11.93 -0.52 -8.64
CA ALA A 81 -11.84 -1.98 -8.84
C ALA A 81 -10.41 -2.55 -8.71
N ARG A 82 -9.38 -1.69 -8.83
CA ARG A 82 -7.98 -2.11 -8.68
C ARG A 82 -7.46 -1.93 -7.25
N PHE A 83 -8.19 -1.24 -6.39
CA PHE A 83 -7.77 -1.06 -5.02
C PHE A 83 -7.97 -2.34 -4.20
N LYS A 84 -6.85 -2.99 -3.87
CA LYS A 84 -6.82 -4.20 -3.03
C LYS A 84 -5.75 -4.03 -1.95
N PRO A 85 -6.12 -3.53 -0.75
CA PRO A 85 -5.19 -3.35 0.36
C PRO A 85 -4.33 -4.60 0.57
N ARG A 86 -3.01 -4.41 0.55
CA ARG A 86 -2.04 -5.50 0.68
C ARG A 86 -0.74 -5.03 1.31
N ILE A 87 -0.09 -5.93 2.03
CA ILE A 87 1.27 -5.74 2.53
C ILE A 87 2.18 -6.61 1.66
N SER A 88 3.12 -5.98 0.96
CA SER A 88 4.12 -6.71 0.17
C SER A 88 5.10 -7.41 1.11
N VAL A 89 5.28 -8.71 0.91
CA VAL A 89 6.26 -9.52 1.67
C VAL A 89 7.53 -9.69 0.84
N THR A 90 7.37 -10.00 -0.45
CA THR A 90 8.47 -10.06 -1.42
C THR A 90 8.06 -9.34 -2.70
N ASN A 91 9.03 -8.73 -3.37
CA ASN A 91 8.87 -8.18 -4.70
C ASN A 91 9.93 -8.78 -5.61
N CYS A 92 9.51 -9.44 -6.69
CA CYS A 92 10.40 -9.97 -7.69
C CYS A 92 10.04 -9.39 -9.06
N ASN A 93 10.96 -8.57 -9.59
CA ASN A 93 10.85 -8.00 -10.93
C ASN A 93 11.50 -8.89 -12.00
N ALA A 94 12.18 -9.97 -11.60
CA ALA A 94 12.72 -10.94 -12.54
C ALA A 94 11.58 -11.79 -13.14
N THR A 95 11.78 -12.27 -14.37
CA THR A 95 10.94 -13.33 -14.94
C THR A 95 11.07 -14.56 -14.04
N PRO A 96 9.97 -15.16 -13.54
CA PRO A 96 10.06 -16.33 -12.68
C PRO A 96 10.79 -17.47 -13.40
N GLY A 97 11.91 -17.91 -12.84
CA GLY A 97 12.72 -19.02 -13.37
C GLY A 97 12.43 -20.38 -12.71
N GLY A 98 11.27 -20.56 -12.07
CA GLY A 98 10.97 -21.78 -11.33
C GLY A 98 9.49 -21.99 -11.04
N GLU A 99 9.14 -23.25 -10.75
CA GLU A 99 7.80 -23.72 -10.37
C GLU A 99 7.23 -22.94 -9.17
N PRO A 100 5.93 -22.60 -9.16
CA PRO A 100 5.31 -21.83 -8.09
C PRO A 100 5.32 -22.59 -6.76
N ALA A 101 5.93 -21.99 -5.73
CA ALA A 101 6.18 -22.65 -4.44
C ALA A 101 4.95 -22.87 -3.54
N ILE A 102 3.74 -22.41 -3.91
CA ILE A 102 2.54 -22.62 -3.08
C ILE A 102 1.27 -22.83 -3.91
N ALA A 103 0.53 -23.90 -3.61
CA ALA A 103 -0.82 -24.13 -4.09
C ALA A 103 -1.78 -23.10 -3.45
N SER A 104 -2.45 -22.31 -4.28
CA SER A 104 -3.40 -21.29 -3.85
C SER A 104 -4.73 -21.94 -3.44
N SER A 105 -5.03 -22.02 -2.13
CA SER A 105 -6.42 -22.21 -1.68
C SER A 105 -7.18 -20.89 -1.84
N ALA A 106 -7.95 -20.79 -2.92
CA ALA A 106 -8.78 -19.64 -3.21
C ALA A 106 -10.00 -19.58 -2.28
N THR A 107 -9.86 -18.97 -1.11
CA THR A 107 -11.02 -18.56 -0.32
C THR A 107 -11.56 -17.24 -0.89
N ARG A 108 -12.75 -17.27 -1.49
CA ARG A 108 -13.53 -16.06 -1.81
C ARG A 108 -13.93 -15.38 -0.49
N TYR A 109 -13.55 -14.12 -0.33
CA TYR A 109 -14.14 -13.23 0.67
C TYR A 109 -15.31 -12.46 0.03
N PRO A 110 -16.38 -12.16 0.79
CA PRO A 110 -17.54 -11.40 0.32
C PRO A 110 -17.17 -9.97 -0.13
#